data_AF-B1FQG0-F1
#
_entry.id   AF-B1FQG0-F1
#
_cell.length_a   1.000
_cell.length_b   1.000
_cell.length_c   1.000
_cell.angle_alpha   90.00
_cell.angle_beta   90.00
_cell.angle_gamma   90.00
#
_symmetry.space_group_name_H-M   'P 1'
#
loop_
_entity.id
_entity.type
_entity.pdbx_description
1 polymer ?
#
loop_
_entity_poly.entity_id
_entity_poly.type
_entity_poly.pdbx_seq_one_letter_code
_entity_poly.pdbx_strand_id
1 'polypeptide(L)' 'MAAALGLAGQTAAIPFDIPLREARDAFERAYFEYHLARENGSMTRVAEKTGLERTHLYRKLKQLGVELGKKPSEGAA' A
#
# COMPACT_ATOMS: atom_id res chain seq x y z
N MET A 1 9.00 20.88 -17.55
CA MET A 1 8.84 21.31 -16.15
C MET A 1 8.02 20.28 -15.41
N ALA A 2 8.50 19.88 -14.24
CA ALA A 2 8.02 18.76 -13.44
C ALA A 2 6.69 19.05 -12.73
N ALA A 3 5.79 18.08 -12.72
CA ALA A 3 4.68 18.00 -11.79
C ALA A 3 4.65 16.58 -11.20
N ALA A 4 5.64 16.28 -10.36
CA ALA A 4 5.53 15.17 -9.42
C ALA A 4 4.62 15.64 -8.27
N LEU A 5 3.31 15.55 -8.50
CA LEU A 5 2.33 15.64 -7.42
C LEU A 5 2.53 14.41 -6.54
N GLY A 6 3.38 14.56 -5.52
CA GLY A 6 3.40 13.66 -4.40
C GLY A 6 2.02 13.69 -3.77
N LEU A 7 1.26 12.61 -3.91
CA LEU A 7 0.14 12.32 -3.01
C LEU A 7 0.75 12.16 -1.61
N ALA A 8 0.86 13.29 -0.92
CA ALA A 8 1.12 13.34 0.49
C ALA A 8 0.09 12.47 1.19
N GLY A 9 0.59 11.61 2.08
CA GLY A 9 -0.13 10.50 2.67
C GLY A 9 -1.54 10.88 3.11
N GLN A 10 -2.52 10.21 2.49
CA GLN A 10 -3.80 10.02 3.13
C GLN A 10 -3.50 9.30 4.44
N THR A 11 -3.60 10.00 5.56
CA THR A 11 -3.73 9.37 6.86
C THR A 11 -5.01 8.55 6.76
N ALA A 12 -4.89 7.25 6.50
CA ALA A 12 -6.03 6.36 6.47
C ALA A 12 -6.69 6.46 7.84
N ALA A 13 -7.84 7.12 7.91
CA ALA A 13 -8.67 7.13 9.11
C ALA A 13 -9.23 5.72 9.25
N ILE A 14 -8.58 4.89 10.08
CA ILE A 14 -9.03 3.53 10.32
C ILE A 14 -10.14 3.62 11.36
N PRO A 15 -11.39 3.26 11.02
CA PRO A 15 -12.47 3.25 11.99
C PRO A 15 -12.18 2.21 13.08
N PHE A 16 -12.53 2.52 14.33
CA PHE A 16 -12.39 1.58 15.45
C PHE A 16 -13.62 0.68 15.62
N ASP A 17 -14.65 0.95 14.83
CA ASP A 17 -15.97 0.31 14.88
C ASP A 17 -15.99 -1.03 14.11
N ILE A 18 -14.90 -1.32 13.41
CA ILE A 18 -14.71 -2.55 12.63
C ILE A 18 -13.89 -3.58 13.44
N PRO A 19 -14.04 -4.89 13.15
CA PRO A 19 -13.23 -5.93 13.79
C PRO A 19 -11.73 -5.65 13.65
N LEU A 20 -10.95 -5.98 14.68
CA LEU A 20 -9.49 -5.76 14.71
C LEU A 20 -8.76 -6.32 13.48
N ARG A 21 -9.27 -7.42 12.92
CA ARG A 21 -8.76 -8.01 11.69
C ARG A 21 -8.87 -7.04 10.51
N GLU A 22 -10.02 -6.42 10.31
CA GLU A 22 -10.26 -5.50 9.20
C GLU A 22 -9.50 -4.18 9.41
N ALA A 23 -9.43 -3.69 10.65
CA ALA A 23 -8.62 -2.52 10.98
C ALA A 23 -7.13 -2.75 10.67
N ARG A 24 -6.62 -3.94 10.99
CA ARG A 24 -5.25 -4.33 10.67
C ARG A 24 -5.04 -4.42 9.16
N ASP A 25 -5.95 -5.04 8.43
CA ASP A 25 -5.84 -5.19 6.99
C ASP A 25 -5.87 -3.80 6.30
N ALA A 26 -6.71 -2.87 6.77
CA ALA A 26 -6.76 -1.48 6.29
C ALA A 26 -5.45 -0.72 6.58
N PHE A 27 -4.88 -0.86 7.78
CA PHE A 27 -3.58 -0.29 8.14
C PHE A 27 -2.48 -0.82 7.22
N GLU A 28 -2.40 -2.14 7.07
CA GLU A 28 -1.36 -2.79 6.30
C GLU A 28 -1.42 -2.37 4.84
N ARG A 29 -2.63 -2.29 4.27
CA ARG A 29 -2.86 -1.78 2.92
C ARG A 29 -2.32 -0.35 2.76
N ALA A 30 -2.73 0.58 3.61
CA ALA A 30 -2.29 1.98 3.54
C ALA A 30 -0.77 2.10 3.73
N TYR A 31 -0.19 1.32 4.64
CA TYR A 31 1.24 1.29 4.90
C TYR A 31 2.03 0.84 3.67
N PHE A 32 1.62 -0.25 3.02
CA PHE A 32 2.30 -0.72 1.83
C PHE A 32 2.09 0.16 0.61
N GLU A 33 0.88 0.68 0.39
CA GLU A 33 0.60 1.64 -0.68
C GLU A 33 1.48 2.89 -0.54
N TYR A 34 1.64 3.41 0.68
CA TYR A 34 2.53 4.53 0.98
C TYR A 34 3.99 4.23 0.60
N HIS A 35 4.52 3.08 1.02
CA HIS A 35 5.89 2.70 0.70
C HIS A 35 6.08 2.38 -0.79
N LEU A 36 5.11 1.75 -1.43
CA LEU A 36 5.14 1.46 -2.86
C LEU A 36 5.12 2.73 -3.71
N ALA A 37 4.28 3.70 -3.35
CA ALA A 37 4.25 5.00 -4.03
C ALA A 37 5.59 5.73 -3.92
N ARG A 38 6.26 5.67 -2.76
CA ARG A 38 7.56 6.32 -2.52
C ARG A 38 8.73 5.63 -3.20
N GLU A 39 8.71 4.30 -3.26
CA GLU A 39 9.76 3.48 -3.91
C GLU A 39 9.45 3.21 -5.39
N ASN A 40 8.49 3.93 -5.97
CA ASN A 40 8.13 3.87 -7.39
C ASN A 40 7.72 2.44 -7.86
N GLY A 41 7.05 1.69 -6.99
CA GLY A 41 6.63 0.31 -7.22
C GLY A 41 7.73 -0.75 -6.99
N SER A 42 8.91 -0.38 -6.49
CA SER A 42 10.00 -1.33 -6.25
C SER A 42 9.75 -2.20 -5.02
N MET A 43 9.27 -3.41 -5.26
CA MET A 43 9.06 -4.42 -4.22
C MET A 43 10.30 -4.70 -3.36
N THR A 44 11.48 -4.75 -3.98
CA THR A 44 12.73 -5.06 -3.26
C THR A 44 13.04 -3.97 -2.25
N ARG A 45 12.88 -2.70 -2.63
CA ARG A 45 13.11 -1.57 -1.72
C ARG A 45 12.06 -1.50 -0.62
N VAL A 46 10.79 -1.79 -0.93
CA VAL A 46 9.73 -1.86 0.08
C VAL A 46 9.98 -3.01 1.06
N ALA A 47 10.40 -4.18 0.60
CA ALA A 47 10.76 -5.31 1.46
C ALA A 47 11.92 -4.96 2.41
N GLU A 48 12.97 -4.34 1.89
CA GLU A 48 14.10 -3.83 2.70
C GLU A 48 13.66 -2.76 3.71
N LYS A 49 12.81 -1.81 3.29
CA LYS A 49 12.31 -0.73 4.16
C LYS A 49 11.38 -1.20 5.26
N THR A 50 10.52 -2.16 4.95
CA THR A 50 9.54 -2.70 5.88
C THR A 50 10.12 -3.82 6.75
N GLY A 51 11.31 -4.34 6.40
CA GLY A 51 11.93 -5.47 7.07
C GLY A 51 11.20 -6.79 6.81
N LEU A 52 10.31 -6.83 5.82
CA LEU A 52 9.61 -8.05 5.42
C LEU A 52 10.36 -8.76 4.30
N GLU A 53 10.40 -10.08 4.40
CA GLU A 53 10.83 -10.93 3.28
C GLU A 53 9.97 -10.69 2.03
N ARG A 54 10.60 -10.68 0.86
CA ARG A 54 9.94 -10.38 -0.43
C ARG A 54 8.78 -11.33 -0.72
N THR A 55 8.97 -12.62 -0.44
CA THR A 55 7.95 -13.67 -0.65
C THR A 55 6.73 -13.46 0.25
N HIS A 56 6.96 -13.02 1.49
CA HIS A 56 5.88 -12.74 2.44
C HIS A 56 5.16 -11.45 2.07
N LEU A 57 5.89 -10.42 1.65
CA LEU A 57 5.34 -9.17 1.16
C LEU A 57 4.39 -9.41 -0.02
N TYR A 58 4.80 -10.20 -1.02
CA TYR A 58 3.96 -10.53 -2.16
C TYR A 58 2.64 -11.20 -1.75
N ARG A 59 2.72 -12.22 -0.86
CA ARG A 59 1.54 -12.91 -0.37
C ARG A 59 0.59 -11.97 0.37
N LYS A 60 1.15 -11.05 1.16
CA LYS A 60 0.41 -10.07 1.95
C LYS A 60 -0.27 -9.04 1.06
N LEU A 61 0.44 -8.47 0.09
CA LEU A 61 -0.12 -7.53 -0.88
C LEU A 61 -1.27 -8.15 -1.68
N LYS A 62 -1.10 -9.41 -2.11
CA LYS A 62 -2.15 -10.14 -2.81
C LYS A 62 -3.38 -10.40 -1.93
N GLN A 63 -3.19 -10.70 -0.64
CA GLN A 63 -4.27 -10.86 0.32
C GLN A 63 -5.01 -9.55 0.62
N LEU A 64 -4.28 -8.43 0.63
CA LEU A 64 -4.81 -7.10 0.90
C LEU A 64 -5.37 -6.38 -0.34
N GLY A 65 -5.17 -6.95 -1.53
CA GLY A 65 -5.61 -6.36 -2.81
C GLY A 65 -4.79 -5.14 -3.23
N VAL A 66 -3.53 -5.03 -2.79
CA VAL A 66 -2.63 -3.92 -3.15
C VAL A 66 -1.88 -4.25 -4.44
N GLU A 67 -2.17 -3.49 -5.51
CA GLU A 67 -1.51 -3.69 -6.81
C GLU A 67 -0.14 -3.01 -6.89
N LEU A 68 0.86 -3.80 -7.28
CA LEU A 68 2.23 -3.37 -7.51
C LEU A 68 2.34 -2.71 -8.88
N GLY A 69 2.00 -1.44 -8.95
CA GLY A 69 2.23 -0.65 -10.17
C GLY A 69 1.23 -0.95 -11.28
N LYS A 70 -0.04 -0.64 -11.03
CA LYS A 70 -0.91 -0.16 -12.10
C LYS A 70 -1.36 1.24 -11.71
N LYS A 71 -1.16 2.18 -12.64
CA LYS A 71 -1.88 3.48 -12.63
C LYS A 71 -3.33 3.23 -12.20
N PRO A 72 -3.97 4.14 -11.46
CA PRO A 72 -5.37 3.97 -11.07
C PRO A 72 -6.17 3.72 -12.35
N SER A 73 -6.56 2.47 -12.59
CA SER A 73 -7.66 2.17 -13.49
C SER A 73 -8.91 2.53 -12.70
N GLU A 74 -9.17 3.84 -12.70
CA GLU A 74 -10.47 4.47 -12.87
C GLU A 74 -11.67 3.51 -12.95
N GLY A 75 -12.63 3.66 -12.03
CA GLY A 75 -14.00 3.13 -12.08
C GLY A 75 -14.12 1.62 -11.81
N ALA A 76 -14.63 1.15 -10.67
CA ALA A 76 -16.01 1.33 -10.21
C ALA A 76 -16.99 1.38 -11.39
N ALA A 77 -17.43 0.19 -11.83
CA ALA A 77 -18.66 0.00 -12.59
C ALA A 77 -19.81 -0.28 -11.60
#